data_AF-A0AAW1V115-F1
#
_entry.id   AF-A0AAW1V115-F1
#
_cell.length_a   1.000
_cell.length_b   1.000
_cell.length_c   1.000
_cell.angle_alpha   90.00
_cell.angle_beta   90.00
_cell.angle_gamma   90.00
#
_symmetry.space_group_name_H-M   'P 1'
#
loop_
_entity.id
_entity.type
_entity.pdbx_description
1 polymer ?
#
loop_
_entity_poly.entity_id
_entity_poly.type
_entity_poly.pdbx_seq_one_letter_code
_entity_poly.pdbx_strand_id
1 'polypeptide(L)'
;MNRSGSGVVTRDELGSFYSSVLCLSTLEVGRILDLSYQAMTSNGDHPLIFKAYRLCFANYLLGRFPNGPGQHILGAPPSELSSAMFPVDYSALNAQPEDLEQYMPDQKSNRRSVIV
;
A
#
# COMPACT_ATOMS: atom_id res chain seq x y z
N MET A 1 2.32 -12.72 21.61
CA MET A 1 2.14 -12.97 20.17
C MET A 1 2.67 -14.37 19.90
N ASN A 2 1.91 -15.28 19.26
CA ASN A 2 2.17 -16.73 19.15
C ASN A 2 2.30 -17.44 20.51
N ARG A 3 1.24 -17.41 21.33
CA ARG A 3 1.18 -18.13 22.62
C ARG A 3 1.07 -19.64 22.44
N SER A 4 0.54 -20.08 21.30
CA SER A 4 0.39 -21.49 20.96
C SER A 4 1.71 -22.20 20.61
N GLY A 5 2.78 -21.45 20.28
CA GLY A 5 4.05 -22.03 19.85
C GLY A 5 4.02 -22.66 18.45
N SER A 6 2.91 -22.52 17.72
CA SER A 6 2.70 -23.10 16.39
C SER A 6 3.55 -22.46 15.29
N GLY A 7 4.05 -21.25 15.54
CA GLY A 7 4.81 -20.45 14.57
C GLY A 7 3.92 -19.57 13.70
N VAL A 8 2.59 -19.75 13.78
CA VAL A 8 1.58 -18.93 13.11
C VAL A 8 0.91 -18.01 14.13
N VAL A 9 0.75 -16.75 13.77
CA VAL A 9 0.03 -15.74 14.55
C VAL A 9 -1.41 -15.72 14.09
N THR A 10 -2.31 -16.12 14.97
CA THR A 10 -3.76 -16.06 14.72
C THR A 10 -4.29 -14.64 14.87
N ARG A 11 -5.48 -14.37 14.32
CA ARG A 11 -6.16 -13.08 14.46
C ARG A 11 -6.35 -12.70 15.93
N ASP A 12 -6.75 -13.63 16.76
CA ASP A 12 -7.04 -13.37 18.18
C ASP A 12 -5.77 -13.11 18.99
N GLU A 13 -4.67 -13.78 18.65
CA GLU A 13 -3.35 -13.51 19.24
C GLU A 13 -2.80 -12.14 18.83
N LEU A 14 -3.06 -11.72 17.58
CA LEU A 14 -2.73 -10.39 17.09
C LEU A 14 -3.57 -9.31 17.80
N GLY A 15 -4.87 -9.53 17.95
CA GLY A 15 -5.76 -8.62 18.68
C GLY A 15 -5.36 -8.45 20.15
N SER A 16 -5.06 -9.57 20.83
CA SER A 16 -4.54 -9.56 22.20
C SER A 16 -3.23 -8.77 22.31
N PHE A 17 -2.35 -8.89 21.31
CA PHE A 17 -1.11 -8.13 21.25
C PHE A 17 -1.39 -6.63 21.09
N TYR A 18 -2.26 -6.21 20.17
CA TYR A 18 -2.64 -4.81 20.00
C TYR A 18 -3.28 -4.20 21.23
N SER A 19 -4.21 -4.90 21.90
CA SER A 19 -4.76 -4.42 23.17
C SER A 19 -3.69 -4.23 24.25
N SER A 20 -2.71 -5.14 24.33
CA SER A 20 -1.67 -5.09 25.37
C SER A 20 -0.54 -4.08 25.11
N VAL A 21 -0.12 -3.91 23.85
CA VAL A 21 1.08 -3.13 23.49
C VAL A 21 0.71 -1.72 23.04
N LEU A 22 -0.42 -1.57 22.36
CA LEU A 22 -0.88 -0.28 21.85
C LEU A 22 -1.88 0.38 22.80
N CYS A 23 -2.27 -0.29 23.90
CA CYS A 23 -3.28 0.16 24.85
C CYS A 23 -4.58 0.63 24.18
N LEU A 24 -4.92 0.03 23.03
CA LEU A 24 -6.12 0.35 22.28
C LEU A 24 -7.34 -0.30 22.94
N SER A 25 -8.48 0.40 22.88
CA SER A 25 -9.76 -0.17 23.33
C SER A 25 -10.14 -1.38 22.48
N THR A 26 -10.90 -2.31 23.04
CA THR A 26 -11.37 -3.50 22.31
C THR A 26 -12.17 -3.14 21.06
N LEU A 27 -12.88 -2.02 21.09
CA LEU A 27 -13.67 -1.51 19.96
C LEU A 27 -12.76 -1.02 18.83
N GLU A 28 -11.72 -0.23 19.15
CA GLU A 28 -10.75 0.22 18.14
C GLU A 28 -9.93 -0.94 17.59
N VAL A 29 -9.52 -1.89 18.45
CA VAL A 29 -8.82 -3.10 18.00
C VAL A 29 -9.69 -3.88 17.03
N GLY A 30 -10.96 -4.14 17.34
CA GLY A 30 -11.86 -4.85 16.41
C GLY A 30 -11.96 -4.16 15.05
N ARG A 31 -12.04 -2.83 15.03
CA ARG A 31 -12.14 -2.05 13.80
C ARG A 31 -10.92 -2.18 12.89
N ILE A 32 -9.72 -2.23 13.47
CA ILE A 32 -8.45 -2.28 12.70
C ILE A 32 -7.96 -3.71 12.46
N LEU A 33 -8.34 -4.66 13.32
CA LEU A 33 -7.77 -6.00 13.36
C LEU A 33 -8.10 -6.80 12.10
N ASP A 34 -9.34 -6.73 11.63
CA ASP A 34 -9.76 -7.49 10.44
C ASP A 34 -9.01 -7.01 9.20
N LEU A 35 -8.91 -5.69 8.99
CA LEU A 35 -8.24 -5.09 7.84
C LEU A 35 -6.73 -5.36 7.89
N SER A 36 -6.11 -5.19 9.06
CA SER A 36 -4.67 -5.45 9.24
C SER A 36 -4.33 -6.93 9.08
N TYR A 37 -5.15 -7.84 9.62
CA TYR A 37 -4.94 -9.28 9.49
C TYR A 37 -5.10 -9.75 8.04
N GLN A 38 -6.15 -9.29 7.35
CA GLN A 38 -6.36 -9.58 5.92
C GLN A 38 -5.20 -9.06 5.05
N ALA A 39 -4.76 -7.82 5.27
CA ALA A 39 -3.64 -7.27 4.53
C ALA A 39 -2.34 -8.08 4.74
N MET A 40 -2.04 -8.45 5.99
CA MET A 40 -0.83 -9.21 6.32
C MET A 40 -0.86 -10.68 5.86
N THR A 41 -2.06 -11.24 5.66
CA THR A 41 -2.26 -12.62 5.19
C THR A 41 -2.59 -12.72 3.70
N SER A 42 -2.62 -11.59 2.98
CA SER A 42 -3.11 -11.55 1.58
C SER A 42 -4.50 -12.21 1.46
N ASN A 43 -5.45 -11.75 2.27
CA ASN A 43 -6.82 -12.31 2.36
C ASN A 43 -6.88 -13.80 2.75
N GLY A 44 -5.85 -14.31 3.42
CA GLY A 44 -5.78 -15.71 3.88
C GLY A 44 -4.97 -16.62 2.97
N ASP A 45 -4.45 -16.13 1.83
CA ASP A 45 -3.58 -16.92 0.94
C ASP A 45 -2.28 -17.35 1.64
N HIS A 46 -1.83 -16.59 2.63
CA HIS A 46 -0.60 -16.86 3.36
C HIS A 46 -0.80 -16.79 4.88
N PRO A 47 -0.24 -17.75 5.65
CA PRO A 47 -0.30 -17.70 7.10
C PRO A 47 0.57 -16.56 7.64
N LEU A 48 0.05 -15.84 8.64
CA LEU A 48 0.81 -14.79 9.31
C LEU A 48 1.86 -15.40 10.24
N ILE A 49 3.08 -15.62 9.75
CA ILE A 49 4.20 -16.06 10.58
C ILE A 49 4.99 -14.88 11.14
N PHE A 50 5.78 -15.11 12.20
CA PHE A 50 6.58 -14.05 12.83
C PHE A 50 7.52 -13.33 11.85
N LYS A 51 8.11 -14.06 10.90
CA LYS A 51 8.98 -13.47 9.87
C LYS A 51 8.21 -12.49 8.97
N ALA A 52 6.99 -12.84 8.58
CA ALA A 52 6.12 -11.99 7.75
C ALA A 52 5.68 -10.75 8.54
N TYR A 53 5.25 -10.93 9.79
CA TYR A 53 4.94 -9.83 10.69
C TYR A 53 6.12 -8.86 10.86
N ARG A 54 7.34 -9.38 11.05
CA ARG A 54 8.56 -8.58 11.17
C ARG A 54 8.85 -7.74 9.93
N LEU A 55 8.63 -8.29 8.73
CA LEU A 55 8.79 -7.55 7.47
C LEU A 55 7.75 -6.43 7.34
N CYS A 56 6.49 -6.72 7.67
CA CYS A 56 5.44 -5.71 7.69
C CYS A 56 5.77 -4.59 8.68
N PHE A 57 6.28 -4.94 9.87
CA PHE A 57 6.67 -3.98 10.90
C PHE A 57 7.88 -3.14 10.49
N ALA A 58 8.87 -3.74 9.82
CA ALA A 58 10.01 -3.01 9.26
C ALA A 58 9.56 -2.03 8.17
N ASN A 59 8.63 -2.45 7.29
CA ASN A 59 8.03 -1.56 6.29
C ASN A 59 7.27 -0.41 6.93
N TYR A 60 6.58 -0.65 8.04
CA TYR A 60 5.91 0.43 8.79
C TYR A 60 6.90 1.47 9.33
N LEU A 61 8.05 1.03 9.87
CA LEU A 61 9.05 1.93 10.47
C LEU A 61 9.94 2.65 9.44
N LEU A 62 10.31 1.96 8.35
CA LEU A 62 11.32 2.42 7.40
C LEU A 62 10.74 2.82 6.04
N GLY A 63 9.46 2.53 5.79
CA GLY A 63 8.77 2.85 4.55
C GLY A 63 8.67 4.35 4.34
N ARG A 64 9.25 4.85 3.25
CA ARG A 64 9.07 6.25 2.82
C ARG A 64 7.67 6.54 2.27
N PHE A 65 6.98 5.51 1.80
CA PHE A 65 5.68 5.60 1.16
C PHE A 65 4.73 4.55 1.77
N PRO A 66 3.42 4.81 1.81
CA PRO A 66 2.42 3.87 2.31
C PRO A 66 2.22 2.73 1.29
N ASN A 67 3.20 1.84 1.21
CA ASN A 67 3.20 0.72 0.27
C ASN A 67 3.10 -0.60 1.05
N GLY A 68 2.12 -1.40 0.68
CA GLY A 68 1.96 -2.77 1.14
C GLY A 68 1.36 -2.92 2.55
N PRO A 69 1.37 -4.14 3.10
CA PRO A 69 0.59 -4.50 4.29
C PRO A 69 1.09 -3.85 5.59
N GLY A 70 2.34 -3.38 5.61
CA GLY A 70 2.93 -2.69 6.78
C GLY A 70 2.18 -1.43 7.18
N GLN A 71 1.50 -0.76 6.24
CA GLN A 71 0.73 0.46 6.54
C GLN A 71 -0.41 0.22 7.54
N HIS A 72 -0.94 -1.00 7.60
CA HIS A 72 -2.10 -1.33 8.44
C HIS A 72 -1.71 -1.83 9.85
N ILE A 73 -0.42 -1.99 10.15
CA ILE A 73 0.04 -2.65 11.40
C ILE A 73 -0.36 -1.91 12.68
N LEU A 74 -0.48 -0.59 12.68
CA LEU A 74 -0.88 0.19 13.85
C LEU A 74 -2.25 0.86 13.68
N GLY A 75 -3.08 0.38 12.74
CA GLY A 75 -4.44 0.86 12.57
C GLY A 75 -4.57 2.27 11.99
N ALA A 76 -3.47 2.90 11.58
CA ALA A 76 -3.53 4.14 10.80
C ALA A 76 -4.01 3.80 9.37
N PRO A 77 -5.21 4.25 8.95
CA PRO A 77 -5.47 4.31 7.52
C PRO A 77 -4.49 5.36 6.96
N PRO A 78 -3.79 5.09 5.85
CA PRO A 78 -3.21 6.18 5.10
C PRO A 78 -4.35 7.16 4.84
N SER A 79 -4.19 8.39 5.36
CA SER A 79 -4.92 9.56 4.90
C SER A 79 -5.16 9.43 3.41
N GLU A 80 -6.39 9.74 2.98
CA GLU A 80 -6.89 9.68 1.61
C GLU A 80 -5.75 9.80 0.63
N LEU A 81 -5.63 8.76 -0.22
CA LEU A 81 -4.78 8.73 -1.40
C LEU A 81 -4.54 10.17 -1.85
N SER A 82 -3.30 10.66 -1.72
CA SER A 82 -2.91 11.86 -2.44
C SER A 82 -3.24 11.53 -3.89
N SER A 83 -4.40 12.03 -4.33
CA SER A 83 -5.05 11.72 -5.59
C SER A 83 -4.26 12.43 -6.66
N ALA A 84 -3.08 11.90 -6.94
CA ALA A 84 -2.28 12.07 -8.14
C ALA A 84 -0.85 11.59 -7.82
N MET A 85 -0.64 10.27 -7.81
CA MET A 85 0.65 9.79 -8.33
C MET A 85 0.63 10.09 -9.83
N PHE A 86 1.00 11.33 -10.17
CA PHE A 86 1.04 11.90 -11.52
C PHE A 86 -0.35 11.98 -12.19
N PRO A 87 -0.99 13.17 -12.23
CA PRO A 87 -2.16 13.33 -13.06
C PRO A 87 -1.73 13.14 -14.50
N VAL A 88 -2.23 12.07 -15.14
CA VAL A 88 -2.01 11.85 -16.56
C VAL A 88 -2.82 12.91 -17.29
N ASP A 89 -2.13 13.83 -17.95
CA ASP A 89 -2.77 14.86 -18.76
C ASP A 89 -3.21 14.25 -20.11
N TYR A 90 -4.50 13.98 -20.23
CA TYR A 90 -5.11 13.49 -21.47
C TYR A 90 -5.49 14.61 -22.44
N SER A 91 -5.14 15.88 -22.16
CA SER A 91 -5.41 17.00 -23.09
C SER A 91 -4.81 16.74 -24.48
N ALA A 92 -3.69 16.03 -24.55
CA ALA A 92 -3.05 15.61 -25.80
C ALA A 92 -3.91 14.67 -26.66
N LEU A 93 -4.89 13.96 -26.08
CA LEU A 93 -5.84 13.12 -26.84
C LEU A 93 -6.96 13.92 -27.50
N ASN A 94 -7.14 15.19 -27.12
CA ASN A 94 -8.14 16.10 -27.70
C ASN A 94 -7.53 17.05 -28.75
N ALA A 95 -6.26 16.83 -29.14
CA ALA A 95 -5.60 17.63 -30.17
C ALA A 95 -6.40 17.54 -31.48
N GLN A 96 -6.64 18.69 -32.12
CA GLN A 96 -7.28 18.69 -33.44
C GLN A 96 -6.34 18.06 -34.47
N PRO A 97 -6.85 17.51 -35.59
CA PRO A 97 -6.01 16.91 -36.61
C PRO A 97 -4.92 17.85 -37.14
N GLU A 98 -5.17 19.17 -37.15
CA GLU A 98 -4.17 20.18 -37.48
C GLU A 98 -3.02 20.33 -36.47
N ASP A 99 -3.21 19.94 -35.22
CA ASP A 99 -2.22 20.02 -34.13
C ASP A 99 -1.34 18.76 -34.03
N LEU A 100 -1.70 17.69 -34.74
CA LEU A 100 -0.96 16.43 -34.78
C LEU A 100 0.20 16.53 -35.78
N GLU A 101 1.43 16.70 -35.28
CA GLU A 101 2.62 16.53 -36.13
C GLU A 101 2.74 15.08 -36.58
N GLN A 102 2.60 14.84 -37.89
CA GLN A 102 2.90 13.54 -38.47
C GLN A 102 4.40 13.26 -38.31
N TYR A 103 4.73 12.19 -37.58
CA TYR A 103 6.12 11.77 -37.43
C TYR A 103 6.73 11.47 -38.81
N MET A 104 7.74 12.25 -39.18
CA MET A 104 8.52 12.11 -40.41
C MET A 104 9.97 11.79 -40.01
N PRO A 105 10.46 10.56 -40.22
CA PRO A 105 11.76 10.12 -39.70
C PRO A 105 12.95 10.94 -40.25
N ASP A 106 12.80 11.56 -41.42
CA ASP A 106 13.84 12.35 -42.08
C ASP A 106 13.78 13.85 -41.73
N GLN A 107 12.78 14.29 -40.96
CA GLN A 107 12.61 15.68 -40.55
C GLN A 107 12.93 15.85 -39.06
N LYS A 108 13.94 16.68 -38.76
CA LYS A 108 14.24 17.08 -37.38
C LYS A 108 13.14 18.03 -36.88
N SER A 109 12.23 17.54 -36.05
CA SER A 109 11.30 18.40 -35.30
C SER A 109 12.08 19.19 -34.24
N ASN A 110 11.75 20.47 -34.08
CA ASN A 110 12.34 21.35 -33.06
C ASN A 110 11.76 21.10 -31.66
N ARG A 111 10.74 20.25 -31.54
CA ARG A 111 10.12 19.91 -30.26
C ARG A 111 10.84 18.72 -29.62
N ARG A 112 11.31 18.91 -28.38
CA ARG A 112 11.83 17.83 -27.54
C ARG A 112 10.68 16.94 -27.12
N SER A 113 10.49 15.81 -27.78
CA SER A 113 9.57 14.77 -27.32
C SER A 113 10.06 14.24 -25.97
N VAL A 114 9.23 14.34 -24.93
CA VAL A 114 9.44 13.61 -23.68
C VAL A 114 8.73 12.27 -23.84
N ILE A 115 9.51 11.20 -23.95
CA ILE A 115 9.00 9.83 -23.86
C ILE A 115 8.96 9.50 -22.37
N VAL A 116 7.78 9.16 -21.86
CA VAL A 116 7.57 8.69 -20.48
C VAL A 116 7.57 7.17 -20.47
#